data_AF-S8DGI0-F1
#
_entry.id   AF-S8DGI0-F1
#
_cell.length_a   1.000
_cell.length_b   1.000
_cell.length_c   1.000
_cell.angle_alpha   90.00
_cell.angle_beta   90.00
_cell.angle_gamma   90.00
#
_symmetry.space_group_name_H-M   'P 1'
#
loop_
_entity.id
_entity.type
_entity.pdbx_description
1 polymer ?
#
loop_
_entity_poly.entity_id
_entity_poly.type
_entity_poly.pdbx_seq_one_letter_code
_entity_poly.pdbx_strand_id
1 'polypeptide(L)'
;MIDDNIIYGGSVSYRNMCRFNSGFFYRHPLLQQYKWYWRVEPDVHFRCNIDFDPFRYMEDNNKLYAFTITMYEYLATIPTLWDTVKEFVASHPQYVKENNAMNYMSDDAGNSYNLCHFWSNFEIASMDFWRSEAYSQYFEYLDSKGGFYYERWGDAPVHSIAAALFASKDQIQFFDEIGYEHNPYTHCPRGPGSWERGKCDCDVQRSFDYDGYSCMRRWDRVP
;
A
#
# COMPACT_ATOMS: atom_id res chain seq x y z
N MET A 1 7.64 -13.52 18.33
CA MET A 1 6.61 -12.47 18.10
C MET A 1 5.92 -12.00 19.39
N ILE A 2 5.27 -12.89 20.16
CA ILE A 2 4.67 -12.48 21.46
C ILE A 2 5.77 -12.06 22.43
N ASP A 3 6.79 -12.91 22.59
CA ASP A 3 7.92 -12.65 23.49
C ASP A 3 8.73 -11.40 23.09
N ASP A 4 8.70 -11.05 21.80
CA ASP A 4 9.39 -9.88 21.23
C ASP A 4 8.51 -8.60 21.25
N ASN A 5 7.34 -8.64 21.90
CA ASN A 5 6.36 -7.54 21.97
C ASN A 5 5.95 -6.94 20.61
N ILE A 6 5.92 -7.78 19.57
CA ILE A 6 5.43 -7.36 18.25
C ILE A 6 3.92 -7.13 18.33
N ILE A 7 3.47 -5.93 17.95
CA ILE A 7 2.04 -5.57 17.96
C ILE A 7 1.21 -6.64 17.21
N TYR A 8 0.10 -7.08 17.81
CA TYR A 8 -0.73 -8.17 17.28
C TYR A 8 -0.04 -9.53 17.07
N GLY A 9 1.17 -9.76 17.60
CA GLY A 9 1.94 -11.00 17.40
C GLY A 9 1.19 -12.28 17.82
N GLY A 10 0.30 -12.21 18.81
CA GLY A 10 -0.55 -13.33 19.24
C GLY A 10 -1.98 -13.34 18.66
N SER A 11 -2.35 -12.35 17.83
CA SER A 11 -3.73 -12.19 17.38
C SER A 11 -4.01 -13.03 16.12
N VAL A 12 -4.94 -13.98 16.23
CA VAL A 12 -5.42 -14.78 15.09
C VAL A 12 -6.36 -13.96 14.21
N SER A 13 -7.24 -13.15 14.81
CA SER A 13 -8.17 -12.30 14.06
C SER A 13 -7.44 -11.25 13.23
N TYR A 14 -6.33 -10.71 13.72
CA TYR A 14 -5.49 -9.78 12.95
C TYR A 14 -4.88 -10.44 11.72
N ARG A 15 -4.36 -11.67 11.85
CA ARG A 15 -3.85 -12.45 10.71
C ARG A 15 -4.94 -12.77 9.69
N ASN A 16 -6.14 -13.12 10.16
CA ASN A 16 -7.30 -13.31 9.28
C ASN A 16 -7.64 -12.02 8.53
N MET A 17 -7.60 -10.86 9.20
CA MET A 17 -7.83 -9.56 8.57
C MET A 17 -6.78 -9.25 7.51
N CYS A 18 -5.49 -9.42 7.81
CA CYS A 18 -4.41 -9.17 6.83
C CYS A 18 -4.56 -10.08 5.60
N ARG A 19 -4.84 -11.37 5.82
CA ARG A 19 -5.10 -12.32 4.72
C ARG A 19 -6.38 -11.96 3.94
N PHE A 20 -7.45 -11.57 4.62
CA PHE A 20 -8.71 -11.16 3.99
C PHE A 20 -8.54 -9.95 3.08
N ASN A 21 -7.86 -8.91 3.57
CA ASN A 21 -7.57 -7.71 2.80
C ASN A 21 -6.57 -8.01 1.68
N SER A 22 -5.63 -8.93 1.86
CA SER A 22 -4.71 -9.33 0.79
C SER A 22 -5.41 -10.06 -0.37
N GLY A 23 -6.36 -10.96 -0.09
CA GLY A 23 -6.80 -11.93 -1.12
C GLY A 23 -8.29 -12.03 -1.40
N PHE A 24 -9.16 -11.46 -0.55
CA PHE A 24 -10.57 -11.84 -0.55
C PHE A 24 -11.56 -10.69 -0.64
N PHE A 25 -11.26 -9.49 -0.10
CA PHE A 25 -12.26 -8.42 -0.07
C PHE A 25 -12.79 -8.08 -1.48
N TYR A 26 -11.92 -7.94 -2.47
CA TYR A 26 -12.28 -7.62 -3.85
C TYR A 26 -13.04 -8.75 -4.59
N ARG A 27 -13.09 -9.96 -4.00
CA ARG A 27 -13.85 -11.13 -4.46
C ARG A 27 -15.24 -11.21 -3.82
N HIS A 28 -15.56 -10.35 -2.85
CA HIS A 28 -16.86 -10.36 -2.18
C HIS A 28 -18.00 -10.04 -3.17
N PRO A 29 -19.15 -10.74 -3.13
CA PRO A 29 -20.25 -10.54 -4.08
C PRO A 29 -20.73 -9.10 -4.20
N LEU A 30 -20.83 -8.39 -3.07
CA LEU A 30 -21.23 -6.97 -3.05
C LEU A 30 -20.28 -6.04 -3.82
N LEU A 31 -19.03 -6.46 -4.00
CA LEU A 31 -17.98 -5.66 -4.62
C LEU A 31 -17.78 -5.99 -6.11
N GLN A 32 -18.39 -7.06 -6.63
CA GLN A 32 -18.18 -7.50 -8.02
C GLN A 32 -18.66 -6.49 -9.06
N GLN A 33 -19.66 -5.68 -8.73
CA GLN A 33 -20.20 -4.66 -9.62
C GLN A 33 -19.36 -3.38 -9.71
N TYR A 34 -18.31 -3.25 -8.88
CA TYR A 34 -17.50 -2.02 -8.81
C TYR A 34 -16.10 -2.24 -9.40
N LYS A 35 -15.64 -1.23 -10.14
CA LYS A 35 -14.28 -1.12 -10.67
C LYS A 35 -13.32 -0.47 -9.66
N TRP A 36 -13.81 0.45 -8.84
CA TRP A 36 -13.01 1.23 -7.89
C TRP A 36 -13.50 0.99 -6.47
N TYR A 37 -12.59 1.13 -5.52
CA TYR A 37 -12.94 1.24 -4.11
C TYR A 37 -12.04 2.25 -3.41
N TRP A 38 -12.53 2.73 -2.28
CA TRP A 38 -11.77 3.52 -1.33
C TRP A 38 -11.88 2.85 0.03
N ARG A 39 -10.75 2.37 0.58
CA ARG A 39 -10.70 1.83 1.93
C ARG A 39 -10.76 2.96 2.95
N VAL A 40 -11.67 2.80 3.91
CA VAL A 40 -11.87 3.68 5.05
C VAL A 40 -11.90 2.82 6.30
N GLU A 41 -11.02 3.14 7.26
CA GLU A 41 -10.97 2.47 8.56
C GLU A 41 -11.65 3.31 9.66
N PRO A 42 -11.99 2.71 10.81
CA PRO A 42 -12.41 3.45 11.99
C PRO A 42 -11.31 4.43 12.46
N ASP A 43 -11.73 5.47 13.18
CA ASP A 43 -10.83 6.45 13.84
C ASP A 43 -9.87 7.20 12.89
N VAL A 44 -10.24 7.32 11.62
CA VAL A 44 -9.54 8.14 10.62
C VAL A 44 -10.09 9.57 10.57
N HIS A 45 -9.25 10.53 10.17
CA HIS A 45 -9.66 11.90 9.98
C HIS A 45 -9.23 12.42 8.61
N PHE A 46 -10.18 12.94 7.84
CA PHE A 46 -9.91 13.71 6.64
C PHE A 46 -9.73 15.17 7.03
N ARG A 47 -8.50 15.68 6.86
CA ARG A 47 -8.06 16.98 7.35
C ARG A 47 -8.21 18.10 6.33
N CYS A 48 -8.75 17.78 5.15
CA CYS A 48 -8.98 18.69 4.05
C CYS A 48 -10.32 18.37 3.38
N ASN A 49 -10.98 19.38 2.85
CA ASN A 49 -12.05 19.20 1.86
C ASN A 49 -11.47 18.63 0.57
N ILE A 50 -12.22 17.72 -0.03
CA ILE A 50 -11.88 17.08 -1.30
C ILE A 50 -12.89 17.62 -2.32
N ASP A 51 -12.43 18.53 -3.18
CA ASP A 51 -13.25 19.28 -4.14
C ASP A 51 -13.21 18.71 -5.56
N PHE A 52 -12.65 17.50 -5.72
CA PHE A 52 -12.63 16.72 -6.95
C PHE A 52 -13.17 15.30 -6.70
N ASP A 53 -13.48 14.56 -7.77
CA ASP A 53 -13.86 13.15 -7.69
C ASP A 53 -12.60 12.28 -7.82
N PRO A 54 -12.14 11.59 -6.75
CA PRO A 54 -10.93 10.79 -6.81
C PRO A 54 -11.03 9.61 -7.75
N PHE A 55 -12.21 8.99 -7.88
CA PHE A 55 -12.39 7.86 -8.80
C PHE A 55 -12.30 8.32 -10.26
N ARG A 56 -12.86 9.48 -10.58
CA ARG A 56 -12.69 10.10 -11.90
C ARG A 56 -11.25 10.48 -12.17
N TYR A 57 -10.55 11.07 -11.20
CA TYR A 57 -9.12 11.35 -11.35
C TYR A 57 -8.34 10.09 -11.71
N MET A 58 -8.58 8.99 -10.97
CA MET A 58 -7.91 7.72 -11.20
C MET A 58 -8.20 7.15 -12.59
N GLU A 59 -9.46 7.19 -13.03
CA GLU A 59 -9.89 6.74 -14.35
C GLU A 59 -9.28 7.59 -15.47
N ASP A 60 -9.44 8.91 -15.42
CA ASP A 60 -9.05 9.85 -16.47
C ASP A 60 -7.53 9.94 -16.64
N ASN A 61 -6.77 9.65 -15.57
CA ASN A 61 -5.30 9.68 -15.57
C ASN A 61 -4.66 8.28 -15.60
N ASN A 62 -5.44 7.24 -15.93
CA ASN A 62 -4.96 5.85 -16.08
C ASN A 62 -4.16 5.33 -14.85
N LYS A 63 -4.63 5.68 -13.65
CA LYS A 63 -4.05 5.19 -12.39
C LYS A 63 -4.62 3.82 -12.04
N LEU A 64 -3.98 3.11 -11.12
CA LEU A 64 -4.43 1.80 -10.63
C LEU A 64 -4.44 1.73 -9.11
N TYR A 65 -3.53 2.43 -8.43
CA TYR A 65 -3.37 2.38 -6.99
C TYR A 65 -3.04 3.77 -6.47
N ALA A 66 -3.60 4.17 -5.34
CA ALA A 66 -3.28 5.43 -4.71
C ALA A 66 -3.18 5.35 -3.20
N PHE A 67 -2.30 6.18 -2.64
CA PHE A 67 -2.01 6.24 -1.22
C PHE A 67 -1.82 7.70 -0.75
N THR A 68 -1.86 7.89 0.57
CA THR A 68 -1.52 9.15 1.25
C THR A 68 -0.32 9.00 2.18
N ILE A 69 -0.10 7.81 2.77
CA ILE A 69 1.00 7.55 3.70
C ILE A 69 1.84 6.36 3.22
N THR A 70 3.16 6.46 3.40
CA THR A 70 4.13 5.39 3.10
C THR A 70 5.16 5.31 4.22
N MET A 71 5.54 4.09 4.62
CA MET A 71 6.38 3.85 5.79
C MET A 71 7.19 2.55 5.69
N TYR A 72 8.12 2.36 6.62
CA TYR A 72 8.81 1.10 6.79
C TYR A 72 7.95 0.09 7.57
N GLU A 73 7.95 -1.16 7.12
CA GLU A 73 7.44 -2.31 7.89
C GLU A 73 8.48 -2.78 8.92
N TYR A 74 8.02 -3.45 9.96
CA TYR A 74 8.89 -4.14 10.90
C TYR A 74 9.37 -5.48 10.31
N LEU A 75 10.66 -5.62 10.00
CA LEU A 75 11.22 -6.85 9.43
C LEU A 75 10.82 -8.13 10.19
N ALA A 76 10.69 -8.05 11.51
CA ALA A 76 10.28 -9.17 12.36
C ALA A 76 8.91 -9.79 11.99
N THR A 77 8.07 -9.09 11.22
CA THR A 77 6.71 -9.52 10.86
C THR A 77 6.65 -10.17 9.48
N ILE A 78 7.69 -9.97 8.68
CA ILE A 78 7.81 -10.39 7.28
C ILE A 78 9.20 -10.98 6.93
N PRO A 79 9.89 -11.74 7.81
CA PRO A 79 11.26 -12.17 7.57
C PRO A 79 11.45 -12.98 6.26
N THR A 80 10.44 -13.71 5.79
CA THR A 80 10.55 -14.49 4.53
C THR A 80 9.71 -13.96 3.38
N LEU A 81 9.00 -12.82 3.55
CA LEU A 81 8.10 -12.29 2.52
C LEU A 81 8.86 -11.98 1.22
N TRP A 82 9.99 -11.27 1.30
CA TRP A 82 10.72 -10.87 0.09
C TRP A 82 11.37 -12.04 -0.63
N ASP A 83 11.91 -13.02 0.10
CA ASP A 83 12.47 -14.22 -0.51
C ASP A 83 11.37 -15.01 -1.23
N THR A 84 10.18 -15.11 -0.63
CA THR A 84 9.00 -15.69 -1.26
C THR A 84 8.59 -14.93 -2.54
N VAL A 85 8.61 -13.59 -2.50
CA VAL A 85 8.33 -12.75 -3.68
C VAL A 85 9.34 -13.00 -4.79
N LYS A 86 10.65 -13.09 -4.46
CA LYS A 86 11.70 -13.39 -5.45
C LYS A 86 11.48 -14.76 -6.11
N GLU A 87 11.09 -15.78 -5.34
CA GLU A 87 10.75 -17.10 -5.89
C GLU A 87 9.55 -17.03 -6.86
N PHE A 88 8.51 -16.27 -6.51
CA PHE A 88 7.36 -16.05 -7.38
C PHE A 88 7.75 -15.34 -8.68
N VAL A 89 8.50 -14.23 -8.58
CA VAL A 89 8.95 -13.44 -9.73
C VAL A 89 9.89 -14.23 -10.64
N ALA A 90 10.77 -15.07 -10.07
CA ALA A 90 11.65 -15.93 -10.85
C ALA A 90 10.88 -16.97 -11.68
N SER A 91 9.73 -17.45 -11.17
CA SER A 91 8.87 -18.40 -11.88
C SER A 91 7.83 -17.73 -12.80
N HIS A 92 7.52 -16.45 -12.57
CA HIS A 92 6.54 -15.68 -13.34
C HIS A 92 7.09 -14.31 -13.79
N PRO A 93 8.23 -14.27 -14.50
CA PRO A 93 8.87 -13.00 -14.88
C PRO A 93 7.97 -12.13 -15.78
N GLN A 94 7.03 -12.74 -16.51
CA GLN A 94 6.07 -12.04 -17.38
C GLN A 94 5.14 -11.08 -16.64
N TYR A 95 4.95 -11.23 -15.33
CA TYR A 95 4.09 -10.33 -14.55
C TYR A 95 4.81 -9.06 -14.10
N VAL A 96 6.14 -9.05 -14.08
CA VAL A 96 6.92 -7.87 -13.70
C VAL A 96 6.94 -6.87 -14.85
N LYS A 97 6.45 -5.65 -14.59
CA LYS A 97 6.46 -4.57 -15.58
C LYS A 97 7.88 -4.05 -15.78
N GLU A 98 8.21 -3.63 -17.00
CA GLU A 98 9.51 -3.00 -17.28
C GLU A 98 9.64 -1.64 -16.56
N ASN A 99 8.60 -0.80 -16.64
CA ASN A 99 8.52 0.50 -15.97
C ASN A 99 7.92 0.40 -14.56
N ASN A 100 8.34 -0.59 -13.78
CA ASN A 100 7.84 -0.82 -12.42
C ASN A 100 8.50 0.12 -11.39
N ALA A 101 8.09 0.02 -10.13
CA ALA A 101 8.62 0.79 -9.00
C ALA A 101 9.60 -0.02 -8.11
N MET A 102 10.42 -0.91 -8.69
CA MET A 102 11.42 -1.70 -7.94
C MET A 102 12.35 -0.82 -7.10
N ASN A 103 12.76 0.35 -7.60
CA ASN A 103 13.65 1.27 -6.88
C ASN A 103 13.00 1.89 -5.63
N TYR A 104 11.67 1.85 -5.51
CA TYR A 104 11.00 2.18 -4.25
C TYR A 104 11.07 1.04 -3.24
N MET A 105 11.03 -0.21 -3.73
CA MET A 105 11.06 -1.42 -2.90
C MET A 105 12.47 -1.86 -2.48
N SER A 106 13.49 -1.52 -3.26
CA SER A 106 14.82 -2.07 -3.07
C SER A 106 15.90 -1.08 -3.48
N ASP A 107 16.96 -1.02 -2.68
CA ASP A 107 18.16 -0.20 -2.93
C ASP A 107 19.23 -0.94 -3.76
N ASP A 108 19.04 -2.23 -4.00
CA ASP A 108 20.04 -3.13 -4.58
C ASP A 108 19.46 -3.96 -5.73
N ALA A 109 18.60 -3.33 -6.53
CA ALA A 109 17.98 -3.90 -7.73
C ALA A 109 17.17 -5.19 -7.46
N GLY A 110 16.54 -5.28 -6.29
CA GLY A 110 15.65 -6.36 -5.90
C GLY A 110 16.32 -7.48 -5.10
N ASN A 111 17.62 -7.38 -4.78
CA ASN A 111 18.29 -8.41 -3.99
C ASN A 111 17.74 -8.49 -2.56
N SER A 112 17.49 -7.33 -1.94
CA SER A 112 16.86 -7.19 -0.62
C SER A 112 15.68 -6.21 -0.64
N TYR A 113 14.75 -6.41 0.31
CA TYR A 113 13.63 -5.50 0.54
C TYR A 113 14.04 -4.41 1.52
N ASN A 114 13.83 -3.14 1.15
CA ASN A 114 14.11 -2.00 2.02
C ASN A 114 13.00 -1.73 3.06
N LEU A 115 11.95 -2.57 3.08
CA LEU A 115 10.78 -2.55 3.97
C LEU A 115 9.74 -1.45 3.69
N CYS A 116 9.91 -0.65 2.63
CA CYS A 116 8.94 0.39 2.28
C CYS A 116 7.64 -0.18 1.74
N HIS A 117 6.52 0.35 2.23
CA HIS A 117 5.19 0.03 1.75
C HIS A 117 4.26 1.23 1.84
N PHE A 118 3.22 1.23 1.01
CA PHE A 118 2.09 2.14 1.09
C PHE A 118 1.16 1.68 2.21
N TRP A 119 0.70 2.59 3.05
CA TRP A 119 -0.07 2.25 4.24
C TRP A 119 -1.55 2.04 3.89
N SER A 120 -1.98 0.77 3.83
CA SER A 120 -3.23 0.35 3.20
C SER A 120 -4.52 0.76 3.93
N ASN A 121 -4.46 1.36 5.13
CA ASN A 121 -5.66 1.89 5.79
C ASN A 121 -6.31 3.03 5.00
N PHE A 122 -5.52 3.73 4.18
CA PHE A 122 -5.99 4.54 3.08
C PHE A 122 -5.57 3.86 1.78
N GLU A 123 -6.54 3.54 0.93
CA GLU A 123 -6.25 3.04 -0.40
C GLU A 123 -7.40 3.40 -1.35
N ILE A 124 -7.07 3.99 -2.50
CA ILE A 124 -8.00 4.10 -3.64
C ILE A 124 -7.39 3.30 -4.78
N ALA A 125 -8.02 2.20 -5.17
CA ALA A 125 -7.42 1.33 -6.17
C ALA A 125 -8.46 0.65 -7.07
N SER A 126 -7.97 0.20 -8.22
CA SER A 126 -8.73 -0.57 -9.19
C SER A 126 -8.94 -1.99 -8.69
N MET A 127 -10.18 -2.42 -8.57
CA MET A 127 -10.55 -3.81 -8.32
C MET A 127 -10.07 -4.74 -9.44
N ASP A 128 -9.95 -4.23 -10.67
CA ASP A 128 -9.46 -5.02 -11.81
C ASP A 128 -7.97 -5.37 -11.66
N PHE A 129 -7.19 -4.51 -11.00
CA PHE A 129 -5.80 -4.83 -10.65
C PHE A 129 -5.73 -6.03 -9.69
N TRP A 130 -6.54 -6.04 -8.63
CA TRP A 130 -6.62 -7.16 -7.69
C TRP A 130 -7.23 -8.43 -8.28
N ARG A 131 -8.13 -8.29 -9.26
CA ARG A 131 -8.73 -9.41 -10.00
C ARG A 131 -7.84 -9.92 -11.15
N SER A 132 -6.73 -9.23 -11.44
CA SER A 132 -5.84 -9.64 -12.51
C SER A 132 -5.22 -11.01 -12.24
N GLU A 133 -4.81 -11.69 -13.31
CA GLU A 133 -4.12 -12.97 -13.22
C GLU A 133 -2.83 -12.87 -12.41
N ALA A 134 -2.04 -11.81 -12.64
CA ALA A 134 -0.78 -11.56 -11.93
C ALA A 134 -0.99 -11.47 -10.42
N TYR A 135 -1.94 -10.65 -9.96
CA TYR A 135 -2.21 -10.51 -8.53
C TYR A 135 -2.83 -11.77 -7.92
N SER A 136 -3.75 -12.42 -8.65
CA SER A 136 -4.40 -13.64 -8.17
C SER A 136 -3.39 -14.77 -7.94
N GLN A 137 -2.48 -15.00 -8.90
CA GLN A 137 -1.42 -16.01 -8.75
C GLN A 137 -0.40 -15.61 -7.69
N TYR A 138 -0.05 -14.33 -7.59
CA TYR A 138 0.84 -13.84 -6.53
C TYR A 138 0.26 -14.10 -5.14
N PHE A 139 -1.00 -13.73 -4.91
CA PHE A 139 -1.67 -13.97 -3.64
C PHE A 139 -1.78 -15.48 -3.34
N GLU A 140 -2.17 -16.30 -4.31
CA GLU A 140 -2.26 -17.76 -4.13
C GLU A 140 -0.90 -18.37 -3.78
N TYR A 141 0.18 -17.89 -4.39
CA TYR A 141 1.53 -18.30 -4.07
C TYR A 141 1.90 -17.94 -2.63
N LEU A 142 1.68 -16.69 -2.21
CA LEU A 142 1.92 -16.26 -0.83
C LEU A 142 1.08 -17.05 0.18
N ASP A 143 -0.18 -17.27 -0.12
CA ASP A 143 -1.11 -18.01 0.73
C ASP A 143 -0.66 -19.47 0.94
N SER A 144 -0.15 -20.10 -0.13
CA SER A 144 0.40 -21.47 -0.08
C SER A 144 1.64 -21.60 0.83
N LYS A 145 2.37 -20.50 1.05
CA LYS A 145 3.58 -20.46 1.90
C LYS A 145 3.24 -20.25 3.38
N GLY A 146 2.02 -19.82 3.68
CA GLY A 146 1.50 -19.73 5.04
C GLY A 146 2.06 -18.57 5.87
N GLY A 147 2.79 -17.62 5.28
CA GLY A 147 3.41 -16.50 6.01
C GLY A 147 2.40 -15.56 6.70
N PHE A 148 1.15 -15.51 6.24
CA PHE A 148 0.06 -14.84 6.97
C PHE A 148 -0.16 -15.42 8.38
N TYR A 149 0.15 -16.70 8.60
CA TYR A 149 -0.08 -17.40 9.87
C TYR A 149 1.20 -17.77 10.61
N TYR A 150 2.21 -18.28 9.91
CA TYR A 150 3.51 -18.62 10.50
C TYR A 150 4.35 -17.37 10.83
N GLU A 151 4.10 -16.27 10.12
CA GLU A 151 4.62 -14.95 10.44
C GLU A 151 3.45 -13.99 10.77
N ARG A 152 3.50 -12.75 10.27
CA ARG A 152 2.44 -11.75 10.43
C ARG A 152 2.43 -10.82 9.21
N TRP A 153 2.42 -11.40 8.01
CA TRP A 153 2.37 -10.66 6.75
C TRP A 153 1.13 -9.76 6.74
N GLY A 154 1.36 -8.44 6.72
CA GLY A 154 0.31 -7.44 6.57
C GLY A 154 -0.15 -7.34 5.12
N ASP A 155 -1.40 -6.94 4.91
CA ASP A 155 -1.89 -6.60 3.58
C ASP A 155 -1.15 -5.39 2.98
N ALA A 156 -0.72 -4.43 3.81
CA ALA A 156 -0.01 -3.24 3.35
C ALA A 156 1.29 -3.56 2.55
N PRO A 157 2.27 -4.34 3.08
CA PRO A 157 3.42 -4.75 2.29
C PRO A 157 3.05 -5.67 1.11
N VAL A 158 2.05 -6.55 1.25
CA VAL A 158 1.61 -7.44 0.17
C VAL A 158 1.06 -6.66 -1.03
N HIS A 159 0.13 -5.72 -0.79
CA HIS A 159 -0.44 -4.84 -1.81
C HIS A 159 0.63 -3.97 -2.44
N SER A 160 1.51 -3.41 -1.62
CA SER A 160 2.54 -2.49 -2.08
C SER A 160 3.52 -3.18 -3.02
N ILE A 161 4.02 -4.38 -2.65
CA ILE A 161 4.92 -5.17 -3.50
C ILE A 161 4.24 -5.51 -4.84
N ALA A 162 2.99 -5.94 -4.82
CA ALA A 162 2.25 -6.20 -6.05
C ALA A 162 2.10 -4.95 -6.91
N ALA A 163 1.66 -3.83 -6.34
CA ALA A 163 1.52 -2.55 -7.06
C ALA A 163 2.85 -2.11 -7.66
N ALA A 164 3.95 -2.20 -6.90
CA ALA A 164 5.26 -1.78 -7.35
C ALA A 164 5.88 -2.68 -8.40
N LEU A 165 5.50 -3.96 -8.49
CA LEU A 165 6.09 -4.90 -9.47
C LEU A 165 5.20 -5.12 -10.70
N PHE A 166 3.88 -5.19 -10.52
CA PHE A 166 2.93 -5.62 -11.55
C PHE A 166 2.19 -4.46 -12.24
N ALA A 167 2.26 -3.25 -11.68
CA ALA A 167 1.82 -2.02 -12.34
C ALA A 167 3.02 -1.22 -12.89
N SER A 168 2.75 -0.34 -13.86
CA SER A 168 3.72 0.70 -14.19
C SER A 168 3.73 1.73 -13.06
N LYS A 169 4.91 2.24 -12.67
CA LYS A 169 5.08 3.22 -11.58
C LYS A 169 4.21 4.47 -11.78
N ASP A 170 3.99 4.89 -13.02
CA ASP A 170 3.15 6.04 -13.38
C ASP A 170 1.65 5.83 -13.07
N GLN A 171 1.25 4.57 -12.86
CA GLN A 171 -0.11 4.21 -12.47
C GLN A 171 -0.32 4.22 -10.95
N ILE A 172 0.73 4.46 -10.17
CA ILE A 172 0.66 4.61 -8.71
C ILE A 172 0.59 6.12 -8.41
N GLN A 173 -0.42 6.52 -7.62
CA GLN A 173 -0.71 7.91 -7.31
C GLN A 173 -0.46 8.19 -5.82
N PHE A 174 0.36 9.19 -5.54
CA PHE A 174 0.36 9.82 -4.22
C PHE A 174 -0.65 10.98 -4.24
N PHE A 175 -1.66 10.95 -3.36
CA PHE A 175 -2.63 12.04 -3.25
C PHE A 175 -2.17 13.08 -2.23
N ASP A 176 -1.37 14.05 -2.68
CA ASP A 176 -0.97 15.20 -1.84
C ASP A 176 -2.16 16.11 -1.52
N GLU A 177 -3.26 16.06 -2.27
CA GLU A 177 -4.44 16.88 -2.03
C GLU A 177 -5.33 16.35 -0.88
N ILE A 178 -5.17 15.09 -0.48
CA ILE A 178 -6.06 14.44 0.50
C ILE A 178 -5.37 14.36 1.86
N GLY A 179 -5.48 15.41 2.65
CA GLY A 179 -5.02 15.39 4.05
C GLY A 179 -5.72 14.29 4.84
N TYR A 180 -4.93 13.36 5.37
CA TYR A 180 -5.42 12.11 5.97
C TYR A 180 -4.63 11.78 7.23
N GLU A 181 -5.35 11.35 8.27
CA GLU A 181 -4.78 10.93 9.53
C GLU A 181 -5.37 9.59 9.96
N HIS A 182 -4.48 8.68 10.32
CA HIS A 182 -4.77 7.50 11.10
C HIS A 182 -3.68 7.41 12.16
N ASN A 183 -4.06 7.41 13.44
CA ASN A 183 -3.09 7.49 14.55
C ASN A 183 -1.98 6.41 14.39
N PRO A 184 -0.68 6.77 14.55
CA PRO A 184 -0.15 8.05 14.98
C PRO A 184 0.29 9.02 13.86
N TYR A 185 -0.03 8.72 12.60
CA TYR A 185 0.52 9.43 11.46
C TYR A 185 -0.51 10.27 10.72
N THR A 186 -0.08 11.46 10.31
CA THR A 186 -0.87 12.40 9.51
C THR A 186 -0.09 12.73 8.26
N HIS A 187 -0.68 12.51 7.09
CA HIS A 187 -0.28 13.20 5.87
C HIS A 187 -1.00 14.56 5.84
N CYS A 188 -0.23 15.65 5.75
CA CYS A 188 -0.75 17.00 5.62
C CYS A 188 -0.18 17.65 4.35
N PRO A 189 -1.03 18.10 3.39
CA PRO A 189 -0.60 18.66 2.11
C PRO A 189 0.41 19.80 2.27
N ARG A 190 1.46 19.83 1.44
CA ARG A 190 2.49 20.87 1.51
C ARG A 190 2.22 22.01 0.52
N GLY A 191 2.12 23.22 1.06
CA GLY A 191 2.17 24.45 0.29
C GLY A 191 0.83 25.15 0.13
N PRO A 192 0.84 26.44 -0.21
CA PRO A 192 -0.36 27.29 -0.24
C PRO A 192 -1.39 26.83 -1.29
N GLY A 193 -0.99 26.04 -2.29
CA GLY A 193 -1.92 25.51 -3.29
C GLY A 193 -2.90 24.50 -2.70
N SER A 194 -2.44 23.29 -2.38
CA SER A 194 -3.32 22.19 -1.94
C SER A 194 -3.91 22.43 -0.55
N TRP A 195 -3.11 22.96 0.39
CA TRP A 195 -3.57 23.16 1.77
C TRP A 195 -4.68 24.24 1.88
N GLU A 196 -4.50 25.40 1.22
CA GLU A 196 -5.50 26.48 1.28
C GLU A 196 -6.76 26.12 0.47
N ARG A 197 -6.62 25.51 -0.72
CA ARG A 197 -7.76 25.04 -1.53
C ARG A 197 -8.59 24.01 -0.77
N GLY A 198 -7.92 23.03 -0.16
CA GLY A 198 -8.54 22.01 0.67
C GLY A 198 -9.12 22.56 1.98
N LYS A 199 -8.87 23.84 2.34
CA LYS A 199 -9.24 24.42 3.64
C LYS A 199 -8.82 23.51 4.80
N CYS A 200 -7.58 23.04 4.75
CA CYS A 200 -7.11 22.00 5.64
C CYS A 200 -6.99 22.49 7.10
N ASP A 201 -7.10 21.56 8.06
CA ASP A 201 -6.98 21.85 9.50
C ASP A 201 -5.78 21.16 10.17
N CYS A 202 -4.93 20.49 9.40
CA CYS A 202 -3.72 19.82 9.86
C CYS A 202 -2.51 20.77 9.92
N ASP A 203 -1.59 20.48 10.84
CA ASP A 203 -0.30 21.18 10.95
C ASP A 203 0.71 20.58 9.97
N VAL A 204 1.07 21.35 8.94
CA VAL A 204 2.04 20.95 7.89
C VAL A 204 3.40 20.54 8.47
N GLN A 205 3.81 21.13 9.60
CA GLN A 205 5.09 20.80 10.26
C GLN A 205 5.06 19.43 10.94
N ARG A 206 3.87 18.89 11.21
CA ARG A 206 3.66 17.57 11.79
C ARG A 206 3.38 16.49 10.75
N SER A 207 3.42 16.82 9.45
CA SER A 207 3.23 15.82 8.39
C SER A 207 4.29 14.72 8.49
N PHE A 208 3.82 13.47 8.49
CA PHE A 208 4.67 12.29 8.54
C PHE A 208 5.47 12.05 7.26
N ASP A 209 5.06 12.65 6.13
CA ASP A 209 5.64 12.40 4.80
C ASP A 209 7.17 12.41 4.80
N TYR A 210 7.82 13.33 5.52
CA TYR A 210 9.29 13.42 5.56
C TYR A 210 9.86 13.17 6.96
N ASP A 211 9.12 12.47 7.80
CA ASP A 211 9.68 11.85 9.01
C ASP A 211 10.80 10.85 8.65
N GLY A 212 11.64 10.49 9.62
CA GLY A 212 12.70 9.49 9.41
C GLY A 212 12.18 8.08 9.14
N TYR A 213 10.97 7.76 9.63
CA TYR A 213 10.33 6.45 9.46
C TYR A 213 9.35 6.41 8.26
N SER A 214 9.19 7.51 7.54
CA SER A 214 8.44 7.56 6.29
C SER A 214 9.31 7.14 5.11
N CYS A 215 8.67 6.55 4.10
CA CYS A 215 9.29 6.18 2.83
C CYS A 215 9.03 7.21 1.70
N MET A 216 8.44 8.38 1.98
CA MET A 216 8.13 9.36 0.91
C MET A 216 9.39 9.83 0.18
N ARG A 217 10.50 10.07 0.89
CA ARG A 217 11.78 10.45 0.27
C ARG A 217 12.29 9.43 -0.76
N ARG A 218 11.90 8.17 -0.60
CA ARG A 218 12.23 7.10 -1.55
C ARG A 218 11.26 7.10 -2.71
N TRP A 219 9.97 7.31 -2.43
CA TRP A 219 8.94 7.51 -3.46
C TRP A 219 9.28 8.67 -4.39
N ASP A 220 9.69 9.83 -3.87
CA ASP A 220 10.07 11.01 -4.66
C ASP A 220 11.27 10.79 -5.59
N ARG A 221 12.07 9.74 -5.34
CA ARG A 221 13.25 9.38 -6.14
C ARG A 221 12.94 8.33 -7.20
N VAL A 222 11.74 7.76 -7.19
CA VAL A 222 11.30 6.90 -8.28
C VAL A 222 11.26 7.79 -9.54
N PRO A 223 12.09 7.49 -10.55
CA PRO A 223 12.17 8.31 -11.76
C PRO A 223 10.90 8.20 -12.58
#